data_AF-A0A847VZ86-F1
#
_entry.id   AF-A0A847VZ86-F1
#
_cell.length_a   1.000
_cell.length_b   1.000
_cell.length_c   1.000
_cell.angle_alpha   90.00
_cell.angle_beta   90.00
_cell.angle_gamma   90.00
#
_symmetry.space_group_name_H-M   'P 1'
#
loop_
_entity.id
_entity.type
_entity.pdbx_description
1 polymer ?
#
loop_
_entity_poly.entity_id
_entity_poly.type
_entity_poly.pdbx_seq_one_letter_code
_entity_poly.pdbx_strand_id
1 'polypeptide(L)'
;LIAAQRANIPLEFERAAAIDLAGRDVLEAVQMSVNPKVIETPIIAAIAKNGIELRAKAKVTVRANIDRLVGGAGEQTIIARVGEGIVTTIGSSETHEEVLENPDKISEIVLAKGLQAGTAFEILSIDIADVDVGRNVGAQLQTDQAEADKRIAQAKAEERRAMAVAREQEMKAQVIEMRAKVVEAEAEVPKAISKALVDGNLGVLDYYNMQNIMSDTEMRKAISESSAKQDNLPADQRLK
;
A
#
# COMPACT_ATOMS: atom_id res chain seq x y z
N LEU A 1 31.13 13.95 -51.80
CA LEU A 1 30.67 13.88 -53.22
C LEU A 1 31.18 12.62 -53.94
N ILE A 2 32.49 12.40 -54.06
CA ILE A 2 33.04 11.21 -54.75
C ILE A 2 32.50 9.88 -54.16
N ALA A 3 32.46 9.75 -52.83
CA ALA A 3 31.91 8.57 -52.15
C ALA A 3 30.41 8.35 -52.45
N ALA A 4 29.62 9.44 -52.47
CA ALA A 4 28.19 9.38 -52.76
C ALA A 4 27.93 8.95 -54.22
N GLN A 5 28.71 9.49 -55.17
CA GLN A 5 28.60 9.13 -56.58
C GLN A 5 29.00 7.66 -56.85
N ARG A 6 30.03 7.15 -56.15
CA ARG A 6 30.41 5.73 -56.21
C ARG A 6 29.35 4.79 -55.62
N ALA A 7 28.56 5.27 -54.66
CA ALA A 7 27.47 4.54 -54.04
C ALA A 7 26.10 4.78 -54.72
N ASN A 8 26.06 5.46 -55.88
CA ASN A 8 24.84 5.84 -56.60
C ASN A 8 23.82 6.65 -55.76
N ILE A 9 24.31 7.49 -54.84
CA ILE A 9 23.46 8.34 -54.01
C ILE A 9 23.36 9.75 -54.63
N PRO A 10 22.15 10.24 -54.97
CA PRO A 10 21.96 11.56 -55.58
C PRO A 10 22.16 12.67 -54.53
N LEU A 11 23.43 13.06 -54.33
CA LEU A 11 23.83 14.14 -53.44
C LEU A 11 24.30 15.36 -54.26
N GLU A 12 23.38 16.29 -54.51
CA GLU A 12 23.69 17.59 -55.13
C GLU A 12 24.45 18.50 -54.17
N PHE A 13 25.17 19.50 -54.71
CA PHE A 13 25.97 20.43 -53.92
C PHE A 13 25.11 21.21 -52.91
N GLU A 14 23.90 21.63 -53.30
CA GLU A 14 22.98 22.35 -52.43
C GLU A 14 22.56 21.52 -51.20
N ARG A 15 22.33 20.21 -51.41
CA ARG A 15 22.01 19.27 -50.32
C ARG A 15 23.20 19.04 -49.41
N ALA A 16 24.39 18.87 -49.97
CA ALA A 16 25.61 18.74 -49.20
C ALA A 16 25.87 20.00 -48.33
N ALA A 17 25.66 21.20 -48.90
CA ALA A 17 25.75 22.46 -48.18
C ALA A 17 24.69 22.60 -47.09
N ALA A 18 23.45 22.13 -47.33
CA ALA A 18 22.39 22.13 -46.32
C ALA A 18 22.70 21.22 -45.11
N ILE A 19 23.32 20.06 -45.36
CA ILE A 19 23.77 19.14 -44.31
C ILE A 19 24.89 19.77 -43.47
N ASP A 20 25.86 20.40 -44.13
CA ASP A 20 26.97 21.11 -43.47
C ASP A 20 26.46 22.31 -42.66
N LEU A 21 25.50 23.07 -43.20
CA LEU A 21 24.86 24.19 -42.51
C LEU A 21 24.07 23.74 -41.26
N ALA A 22 23.50 22.54 -41.29
CA ALA A 22 22.84 21.94 -40.13
C ALA A 22 23.84 21.44 -39.06
N GLY A 23 25.15 21.65 -39.26
CA GLY A 23 26.22 21.28 -38.33
C GLY A 23 26.54 19.79 -38.32
N ARG A 24 26.24 19.05 -39.39
CA ARG A 24 26.50 17.61 -39.52
C ARG A 24 27.57 17.35 -40.58
N ASP A 25 28.42 16.36 -40.35
CA ASP A 25 29.42 15.96 -41.33
C ASP A 25 28.78 15.24 -42.52
N VAL A 26 28.94 15.84 -43.71
CA VAL A 26 28.46 15.29 -44.99
C VAL A 26 29.11 13.95 -45.32
N LEU A 27 30.37 13.74 -44.92
CA LEU A 27 31.07 12.48 -45.13
C LEU A 27 30.46 11.37 -44.27
N GLU A 28 30.25 11.64 -42.98
CA GLU A 28 29.63 10.69 -42.04
C GLU A 28 28.23 10.32 -42.50
N ALA A 29 27.44 11.30 -42.94
CA ALA A 29 26.10 11.09 -43.49
C ALA A 29 26.08 10.10 -44.68
N VAL A 30 27.01 10.27 -45.62
CA VAL A 30 27.14 9.38 -46.79
C VAL A 30 27.65 8.00 -46.38
N GLN A 31 28.63 7.94 -45.48
CA GLN A 31 29.16 6.66 -44.97
C GLN A 31 28.09 5.85 -44.25
N MET A 32 27.27 6.50 -43.41
CA MET A 32 26.17 5.86 -42.68
C MET A 32 24.99 5.49 -43.57
N SER A 33 24.89 6.08 -44.76
CA SER A 33 23.91 5.69 -45.78
C SER A 33 24.35 4.39 -46.49
N VAL A 34 25.65 4.20 -46.72
CA VAL A 34 26.21 3.00 -47.36
C VAL A 34 26.35 1.85 -46.35
N ASN A 35 26.89 2.14 -45.17
CA ASN A 35 27.14 1.18 -44.10
C ASN A 35 26.23 1.50 -42.91
N PRO A 36 25.22 0.66 -42.63
CA PRO A 36 24.35 0.84 -41.47
C PRO A 36 25.14 0.86 -40.16
N LYS A 37 24.66 1.65 -39.20
CA LYS A 37 25.23 1.75 -37.85
C LYS A 37 24.29 1.09 -36.85
N VAL A 38 24.85 0.40 -35.87
CA VAL A 38 24.09 -0.18 -34.75
C VAL A 38 24.10 0.80 -33.58
N ILE A 39 22.93 1.12 -33.07
CA ILE A 39 22.72 1.97 -31.90
C ILE A 39 22.11 1.11 -30.79
N GLU A 40 22.71 1.12 -29.60
CA GLU A 40 22.15 0.41 -28.45
C GLU A 40 21.24 1.35 -27.65
N THR A 41 20.08 0.84 -27.23
CA THR A 41 19.21 1.56 -26.29
C THR A 41 19.75 1.44 -24.86
N PRO A 42 19.45 2.41 -23.97
CA PRO A 42 19.60 2.19 -22.54
C PRO A 42 18.70 1.03 -22.09
N ILE A 43 18.94 0.53 -20.88
CA ILE A 43 18.08 -0.50 -20.26
C ILE A 43 16.71 0.13 -20.01
N ILE A 44 15.68 -0.44 -20.64
CA ILE A 44 14.30 0.01 -20.51
C ILE A 44 13.59 -0.93 -19.56
N ALA A 45 13.07 -0.40 -18.46
CA ALA A 45 12.28 -1.14 -17.48
C ALA A 45 10.78 -0.95 -17.76
N ALA A 46 10.04 -2.05 -17.80
CA ALA A 46 8.59 -2.05 -17.96
C ALA A 46 7.96 -3.17 -17.11
N ILE A 47 6.71 -2.99 -16.70
CA ILE A 47 6.01 -3.95 -15.83
C ILE A 47 4.90 -4.60 -16.64
N ALA A 48 4.89 -5.93 -16.68
CA ALA A 48 3.79 -6.70 -17.30
C ALA A 48 2.54 -6.68 -16.40
N LYS A 49 1.37 -7.04 -16.94
CA LYS A 49 0.11 -7.00 -16.17
C LYS A 49 0.11 -7.89 -14.93
N ASN A 50 0.91 -8.95 -14.91
CA ASN A 50 1.11 -9.80 -13.73
C ASN A 50 1.99 -9.15 -12.63
N GLY A 51 2.41 -7.89 -12.79
CA GLY A 51 3.14 -7.14 -11.77
C GLY A 51 4.63 -7.44 -11.70
N ILE A 52 5.18 -8.14 -12.70
CA ILE A 52 6.61 -8.46 -12.78
C ILE A 52 7.31 -7.46 -13.70
N GLU A 53 8.40 -6.90 -13.20
CA GLU A 53 9.28 -5.99 -13.95
C GLU A 53 10.13 -6.80 -14.93
N LEU A 54 10.21 -6.34 -16.17
CA LEU A 54 11.14 -6.79 -17.19
C LEU A 54 12.06 -5.64 -17.57
N ARG A 55 13.34 -5.95 -17.75
CA ARG A 55 14.37 -5.02 -18.20
C ARG A 55 14.86 -5.47 -19.56
N ALA A 56 14.54 -4.70 -20.59
CA ALA A 56 14.91 -5.02 -21.96
C ALA A 56 15.99 -4.08 -22.48
N LYS A 57 16.90 -4.63 -23.29
CA LYS A 57 17.90 -3.88 -24.05
C LYS A 57 17.75 -4.21 -25.54
N ALA A 58 17.68 -3.19 -26.38
CA ALA A 58 17.52 -3.35 -27.82
C ALA A 58 18.72 -2.78 -28.58
N LYS A 59 19.01 -3.38 -29.73
CA LYS A 59 19.96 -2.93 -30.74
C LYS A 59 19.17 -2.51 -31.97
N VAL A 60 19.32 -1.26 -32.37
CA VAL A 60 18.62 -0.68 -33.51
C VAL A 60 19.63 -0.48 -34.62
N THR A 61 19.41 -1.17 -35.75
CA THR A 61 20.24 -0.97 -36.94
C THR A 61 19.61 0.12 -37.78
N VAL A 62 20.31 1.24 -37.94
CA VAL A 62 19.84 2.42 -38.67
C VAL A 62 20.72 2.74 -39.87
N ARG A 63 20.07 3.28 -40.91
CA ARG A 63 20.71 3.87 -42.08
C ARG A 63 20.35 5.35 -42.16
N ALA A 64 21.29 6.21 -42.54
CA ALA A 64 21.00 7.62 -42.78
C ALA A 64 20.17 7.80 -44.06
N ASN A 65 19.04 8.51 -43.95
CA ASN A 65 18.25 8.93 -45.10
C ASN A 65 18.67 10.34 -45.51
N ILE A 66 19.39 10.46 -46.63
CA ILE A 66 19.96 11.73 -47.09
C ILE A 66 18.88 12.78 -47.39
N ASP A 67 17.70 12.37 -47.86
CA ASP A 67 16.61 13.29 -48.19
C ASP A 67 15.98 13.94 -46.95
N ARG A 68 16.03 13.28 -45.80
CA ARG A 68 15.40 13.72 -44.53
C ARG A 68 16.40 14.13 -43.46
N LEU A 69 17.69 14.18 -43.79
CA LEU A 69 18.77 14.44 -42.84
C LEU A 69 18.73 15.86 -42.28
N VAL A 70 18.29 16.83 -43.09
CA VAL A 70 18.14 18.24 -42.71
C VAL A 70 16.74 18.45 -42.13
N GLY A 71 16.67 18.78 -40.84
CA GLY A 71 15.41 19.00 -40.11
C GLY A 71 14.70 17.74 -39.59
N GLY A 72 15.22 16.54 -39.90
CA GLY A 72 14.71 15.28 -39.35
C GLY A 72 15.12 15.05 -37.89
N ALA A 73 14.31 14.26 -37.18
CA ALA A 73 14.60 13.88 -35.80
C ALA A 73 15.88 13.03 -35.69
N GLY A 74 16.69 13.30 -34.66
CA GLY A 74 17.99 12.68 -34.43
C GLY A 74 17.95 11.28 -33.80
N GLU A 75 19.13 10.72 -33.53
CA GLU A 75 19.28 9.38 -32.93
C GLU A 75 18.55 9.25 -31.59
N GLN A 76 18.60 10.30 -30.75
CA GLN A 76 17.92 10.32 -29.44
C GLN A 76 16.40 10.12 -29.55
N THR A 77 15.77 10.68 -30.59
CA THR A 77 14.33 10.51 -30.81
C THR A 77 13.99 9.09 -31.22
N ILE A 78 14.87 8.41 -31.97
CA ILE A 78 14.69 7.01 -32.34
C ILE A 78 14.77 6.14 -31.09
N ILE A 79 15.79 6.35 -30.24
CA ILE A 79 15.93 5.61 -28.97
C ILE A 79 14.69 5.80 -28.11
N ALA A 80 14.18 7.03 -28.00
CA ALA A 80 12.99 7.33 -27.20
C ALA A 80 11.73 6.62 -27.74
N ARG A 81 11.50 6.66 -29.06
CA ARG A 81 10.31 6.03 -29.67
C ARG A 81 10.39 4.49 -29.64
N VAL A 82 11.58 3.92 -29.85
CA VAL A 82 11.81 2.47 -29.66
C VAL A 82 11.56 2.11 -28.19
N GLY A 83 12.02 2.93 -27.25
CA GLY A 83 11.75 2.76 -25.82
C GLY A 83 10.26 2.77 -25.49
N GLU A 84 9.51 3.74 -25.98
CA GLU A 84 8.04 3.80 -25.83
C GLU A 84 7.37 2.54 -26.40
N GLY A 85 7.84 2.09 -27.56
CA GLY A 85 7.39 0.87 -28.20
C GLY A 85 7.56 -0.36 -27.31
N ILE A 86 8.76 -0.55 -26.78
CA ILE A 86 9.11 -1.65 -25.86
C ILE A 86 8.27 -1.60 -24.59
N VAL A 87 8.15 -0.42 -23.95
CA VAL A 87 7.34 -0.23 -22.73
C VAL A 87 5.89 -0.58 -22.99
N THR A 88 5.34 -0.14 -24.12
CA THR A 88 3.95 -0.43 -24.47
C THR A 88 3.72 -1.93 -24.67
N THR A 89 4.62 -2.60 -25.40
CA THR A 89 4.47 -4.03 -25.67
C THR A 89 4.53 -4.83 -24.37
N ILE A 90 5.56 -4.61 -23.53
CA ILE A 90 5.70 -5.31 -22.25
C ILE A 90 4.52 -5.00 -21.31
N GLY A 91 4.09 -3.74 -21.24
CA GLY A 91 2.95 -3.34 -20.40
C GLY A 91 1.60 -3.89 -20.88
N SER A 92 1.49 -4.24 -22.17
CA SER A 92 0.29 -4.85 -22.74
C SER A 92 0.23 -6.36 -22.56
N SER A 93 1.37 -7.02 -22.34
CA SER A 93 1.44 -8.47 -22.11
C SER A 93 0.77 -8.89 -20.80
N GLU A 94 0.04 -10.00 -20.85
CA GLU A 94 -0.64 -10.54 -19.67
C GLU A 94 0.38 -11.06 -18.64
N THR A 95 1.44 -11.70 -19.13
CA THR A 95 2.49 -12.27 -18.29
C THR A 95 3.87 -11.93 -18.82
N HIS A 96 4.84 -11.82 -17.91
CA HIS A 96 6.26 -11.72 -18.24
C HIS A 96 6.78 -12.92 -19.05
N GLU A 97 6.19 -14.10 -18.88
CA GLU A 97 6.54 -15.33 -19.62
C GLU A 97 6.27 -15.19 -21.11
N GLU A 98 5.15 -14.56 -21.50
CA GLU A 98 4.80 -14.32 -22.91
C GLU A 98 5.87 -13.53 -23.66
N VAL A 99 6.52 -12.58 -22.97
CA VAL A 99 7.61 -11.77 -23.51
C VAL A 99 8.91 -12.57 -23.60
N LEU A 100 9.18 -13.44 -22.62
CA LEU A 100 10.37 -14.29 -22.61
C LEU A 100 10.30 -15.43 -23.63
N GLU A 101 9.11 -15.97 -23.89
CA GLU A 101 8.91 -17.02 -24.89
C GLU A 101 9.22 -16.54 -26.30
N ASN A 102 8.92 -15.27 -26.61
CA ASN A 102 9.16 -14.70 -27.93
C ASN A 102 9.47 -13.19 -27.85
N PRO A 103 10.73 -12.81 -27.55
CA PRO A 103 11.13 -11.41 -27.46
C PRO A 103 11.07 -10.69 -28.80
N ASP A 104 11.14 -11.41 -29.93
CA ASP A 104 11.09 -10.83 -31.28
C ASP A 104 9.74 -10.18 -31.59
N LYS A 105 8.64 -10.62 -30.95
CA LYS A 105 7.33 -9.97 -31.05
C LYS A 105 7.40 -8.48 -30.67
N ILE A 106 8.29 -8.11 -29.74
CA ILE A 106 8.49 -6.71 -29.38
C ILE A 106 8.97 -5.93 -30.61
N SER A 107 9.94 -6.46 -31.33
CA SER A 107 10.48 -5.79 -32.52
C SER A 107 9.43 -5.59 -33.62
N GLU A 108 8.58 -6.59 -33.87
CA GLU A 108 7.55 -6.55 -34.90
C GLU A 108 6.50 -5.47 -34.59
N ILE A 109 5.99 -5.44 -33.36
CA ILE A 109 4.98 -4.46 -32.92
C ILE A 109 5.57 -3.05 -32.97
N VAL A 110 6.84 -2.90 -32.59
CA VAL A 110 7.53 -1.61 -32.56
C VAL A 110 7.82 -1.10 -33.98
N LEU A 111 8.21 -1.97 -34.91
CA LEU A 111 8.35 -1.63 -36.34
C LEU A 111 7.01 -1.28 -36.98
N ALA A 112 5.93 -1.99 -36.64
CA ALA A 112 4.59 -1.76 -37.17
C ALA A 112 4.01 -0.37 -36.81
N LYS A 113 4.46 0.24 -35.70
CA LYS A 113 4.04 1.59 -35.29
C LYS A 113 4.58 2.72 -36.16
N GLY A 114 5.41 2.44 -37.18
CA GLY A 114 5.79 3.46 -38.17
C GLY A 114 6.75 4.52 -37.62
N LEU A 115 7.76 4.09 -36.87
CA LEU A 115 8.77 4.94 -36.21
C LEU A 115 9.56 5.89 -37.14
N GLN A 116 9.53 5.61 -38.44
CA GLN A 116 10.29 6.29 -39.49
C GLN A 116 9.70 7.64 -39.92
N ALA A 117 8.49 8.00 -39.43
CA ALA A 117 7.86 9.27 -39.77
C ALA A 117 8.61 10.45 -39.12
N GLY A 118 9.21 11.30 -39.96
CA GLY A 118 9.90 12.52 -39.54
C GLY A 118 11.29 12.31 -38.92
N THR A 119 11.89 11.13 -39.07
CA THR A 119 13.26 10.85 -38.62
C THR A 119 14.27 11.07 -39.74
N ALA A 120 15.48 11.48 -39.37
CA ALA A 120 16.62 11.58 -40.28
C ALA A 120 17.23 10.21 -40.66
N PHE A 121 16.76 9.15 -40.00
CA PHE A 121 17.24 7.78 -40.21
C PHE A 121 16.09 6.85 -40.56
N GLU A 122 16.45 5.83 -41.34
CA GLU A 122 15.63 4.69 -41.66
C GLU A 122 16.04 3.52 -40.76
N ILE A 123 15.06 2.89 -40.12
CA ILE A 123 15.27 1.73 -39.25
C ILE A 123 15.20 0.48 -40.12
N LEU A 124 16.29 -0.30 -40.15
CA LEU A 124 16.39 -1.56 -40.87
C LEU A 124 15.89 -2.73 -40.02
N SER A 125 16.42 -2.84 -38.79
CA SER A 125 16.05 -3.86 -37.82
C SER A 125 16.05 -3.29 -36.40
N ILE A 126 15.24 -3.90 -35.54
CA ILE A 126 15.27 -3.72 -34.10
C ILE A 126 15.45 -5.12 -33.53
N ASP A 127 16.59 -5.39 -32.93
CA ASP A 127 16.91 -6.68 -32.36
C ASP A 127 16.91 -6.55 -30.83
N ILE A 128 16.19 -7.43 -30.13
CA ILE A 128 16.22 -7.43 -28.66
C ILE A 128 17.49 -8.17 -28.23
N ALA A 129 18.42 -7.44 -27.62
CA ALA A 129 19.72 -7.99 -27.23
C ALA A 129 19.65 -8.76 -25.91
N ASP A 130 18.80 -8.32 -24.99
CA ASP A 130 18.67 -8.93 -23.67
C ASP A 130 17.30 -8.60 -23.04
N VAL A 131 16.74 -9.55 -22.28
CA VAL A 131 15.51 -9.39 -21.51
C VAL A 131 15.68 -10.07 -20.15
N ASP A 132 15.83 -9.26 -19.12
CA ASP A 132 15.99 -9.71 -17.74
C ASP A 132 14.69 -9.59 -16.95
N VAL A 133 14.44 -10.58 -16.08
CA VAL A 133 13.40 -10.48 -15.06
C VAL A 133 13.92 -9.65 -13.88
N GLY A 134 13.19 -8.60 -13.54
CA GLY A 134 13.46 -7.68 -12.44
C GLY A 134 12.71 -8.04 -11.17
N ARG A 135 12.19 -7.02 -10.50
CA ARG A 135 11.44 -7.19 -9.25
C ARG A 135 9.99 -7.59 -9.50
N ASN A 136 9.43 -8.38 -8.59
CA ASN A 136 8.00 -8.61 -8.53
C ASN A 136 7.32 -7.47 -7.76
N VAL A 137 7.02 -6.39 -8.47
CA VAL A 137 6.37 -5.19 -7.92
C VAL A 137 4.97 -5.54 -7.41
N GLY A 138 4.26 -6.47 -8.06
CA GLY A 138 2.95 -6.95 -7.62
C GLY A 138 2.98 -7.57 -6.23
N ALA A 139 3.92 -8.50 -5.98
CA ALA A 139 4.08 -9.12 -4.67
C ALA A 139 4.52 -8.12 -3.58
N GLN A 140 5.38 -7.18 -3.95
CA GLN A 140 5.83 -6.14 -3.03
C GLN A 140 4.67 -5.22 -2.61
N LEU A 141 3.89 -4.72 -3.58
CA LEU A 141 2.70 -3.91 -3.32
C LEU A 141 1.66 -4.65 -2.48
N GLN A 142 1.44 -5.95 -2.74
CA GLN A 142 0.54 -6.78 -1.93
C GLN A 142 1.03 -6.92 -0.48
N THR A 143 2.34 -7.07 -0.28
CA THR A 143 2.94 -7.15 1.06
C THR A 143 2.80 -5.82 1.79
N ASP A 144 3.10 -4.71 1.11
CA ASP A 144 2.98 -3.36 1.67
C ASP A 144 1.52 -3.04 2.05
N GLN A 145 0.57 -3.46 1.22
CA GLN A 145 -0.86 -3.31 1.49
C GLN A 145 -1.29 -4.17 2.69
N ALA A 146 -0.84 -5.42 2.77
CA ALA A 146 -1.13 -6.29 3.91
C ALA A 146 -0.52 -5.75 5.23
N GLU A 147 0.67 -5.15 5.17
CA GLU A 147 1.27 -4.48 6.33
C GLU A 147 0.45 -3.26 6.76
N ALA A 148 0.00 -2.43 5.82
CA ALA A 148 -0.84 -1.28 6.11
C ALA A 148 -2.15 -1.72 6.77
N ASP A 149 -2.81 -2.74 6.21
CA ASP A 149 -4.04 -3.31 6.77
C ASP A 149 -3.84 -3.88 8.16
N LYS A 150 -2.71 -4.57 8.39
CA LYS A 150 -2.32 -5.07 9.72
C LYS A 150 -2.17 -3.92 10.73
N ARG A 151 -1.53 -2.81 10.35
CA ARG A 151 -1.35 -1.63 11.22
C ARG A 151 -2.70 -0.99 11.56
N ILE A 152 -3.61 -0.86 10.58
CA ILE A 152 -4.96 -0.34 10.79
C ILE A 152 -5.75 -1.26 11.73
N ALA A 153 -5.67 -2.58 11.53
CA ALA A 153 -6.35 -3.55 12.37
C ALA A 153 -5.83 -3.52 13.82
N GLN A 154 -4.51 -3.39 14.02
CA GLN A 154 -3.89 -3.25 15.33
C GLN A 154 -4.35 -1.95 16.02
N ALA A 155 -4.34 -0.82 15.32
CA ALA A 155 -4.80 0.45 15.86
C ALA A 155 -6.27 0.39 16.29
N LYS A 156 -7.16 -0.19 15.47
CA LYS A 156 -8.58 -0.39 15.83
C LYS A 156 -8.75 -1.32 17.03
N ALA A 157 -7.93 -2.36 17.15
CA ALA A 157 -7.97 -3.26 18.30
C ALA A 157 -7.54 -2.55 19.60
N GLU A 158 -6.53 -1.69 19.52
CA GLU A 158 -6.07 -0.88 20.63
C GLU A 158 -7.11 0.18 21.03
N GLU A 159 -7.72 0.86 20.06
CA GLU A 159 -8.81 1.81 20.29
C GLU A 159 -9.99 1.15 21.03
N ARG A 160 -10.39 -0.06 20.59
CA ARG A 160 -11.44 -0.85 21.27
C ARG A 160 -11.06 -1.24 22.69
N ARG A 161 -9.79 -1.62 22.93
CA ARG A 161 -9.30 -1.93 24.28
C ARG A 161 -9.35 -0.70 25.17
N ALA A 162 -8.88 0.45 24.68
CA ALA A 162 -8.91 1.71 25.42
C ALA A 162 -10.35 2.12 25.76
N MET A 163 -11.28 2.03 24.81
CA MET A 163 -12.70 2.27 25.06
C MET A 163 -13.32 1.30 26.08
N ALA A 164 -12.95 0.02 26.04
CA ALA A 164 -13.44 -0.96 27.00
C ALA A 164 -12.97 -0.65 28.42
N VAL A 165 -11.69 -0.28 28.59
CA VAL A 165 -11.14 0.15 29.88
C VAL A 165 -11.81 1.43 30.37
N ALA A 166 -12.01 2.42 29.49
CA ALA A 166 -12.72 3.65 29.84
C ALA A 166 -14.15 3.36 30.32
N ARG A 167 -14.90 2.52 29.60
CA ARG A 167 -16.24 2.09 29.98
C ARG A 167 -16.26 1.31 31.30
N GLU A 168 -15.25 0.48 31.56
CA GLU A 168 -15.12 -0.21 32.85
C GLU A 168 -14.93 0.79 34.00
N GLN A 169 -14.12 1.83 33.80
CA GLN A 169 -13.93 2.90 34.78
C GLN A 169 -15.19 3.74 34.98
N GLU A 170 -15.90 4.11 33.90
CA GLU A 170 -17.20 4.78 33.98
C GLU A 170 -18.21 3.97 34.78
N MET A 171 -18.30 2.65 34.54
CA MET A 171 -19.19 1.77 35.29
C MET A 171 -18.79 1.67 36.78
N LYS A 172 -17.49 1.60 37.09
CA LYS A 172 -17.01 1.64 38.48
C LYS A 172 -17.40 2.95 39.17
N ALA A 173 -17.23 4.09 38.49
CA ALA A 173 -17.64 5.38 39.01
C ALA A 173 -19.16 5.45 39.25
N GLN A 174 -19.97 4.94 38.31
CA GLN A 174 -21.43 4.85 38.48
C GLN A 174 -21.83 3.98 39.68
N VAL A 175 -21.17 2.84 39.89
CA VAL A 175 -21.44 1.99 41.08
C VAL A 175 -21.16 2.75 42.37
N ILE A 176 -20.07 3.55 42.41
CA ILE A 176 -19.75 4.37 43.58
C ILE A 176 -20.79 5.48 43.78
N GLU A 177 -21.19 6.18 42.72
CA GLU A 177 -22.22 7.21 42.78
C GLU A 177 -23.55 6.65 43.28
N MET A 178 -23.97 5.50 42.75
CA MET A 178 -25.22 4.84 43.17
C MET A 178 -25.13 4.35 44.62
N ARG A 179 -23.97 3.83 45.06
CA ARG A 179 -23.75 3.49 46.47
C ARG A 179 -23.83 4.73 47.36
N ALA A 180 -23.27 5.87 46.94
CA ALA A 180 -23.38 7.11 47.70
C ALA A 180 -24.84 7.55 47.86
N LYS A 181 -25.67 7.43 46.81
CA LYS A 181 -27.12 7.70 46.88
C LYS A 181 -27.85 6.76 47.83
N VAL A 182 -27.49 5.47 47.85
CA VAL A 182 -28.05 4.51 48.81
C VAL A 182 -27.69 4.92 50.24
N VAL A 183 -26.43 5.27 50.50
CA VAL A 183 -25.98 5.72 51.83
C VAL A 183 -26.67 7.03 52.24
N GLU A 184 -26.88 7.96 51.31
CA GLU A 184 -27.61 9.21 51.57
C GLU A 184 -29.06 8.92 51.98
N ALA A 185 -29.76 8.04 51.26
CA ALA A 185 -31.11 7.62 51.60
C ALA A 185 -31.17 6.85 52.93
N GLU A 186 -30.21 5.96 53.20
CA GLU A 186 -30.11 5.27 54.50
C GLU A 186 -29.87 6.25 55.65
N ALA A 187 -29.09 7.31 55.44
CA ALA A 187 -28.84 8.35 56.43
C ALA A 187 -30.06 9.21 56.76
N GLU A 188 -31.08 9.26 55.90
CA GLU A 188 -32.35 9.92 56.21
C GLU A 188 -33.13 9.18 57.29
N VAL A 189 -32.99 7.85 57.41
CA VAL A 189 -33.73 7.04 58.39
C VAL A 189 -33.34 7.40 59.83
N PRO A 190 -32.05 7.42 60.24
CA PRO A 190 -31.65 7.89 61.56
C PRO A 190 -32.04 9.34 61.84
N LYS A 191 -31.97 10.22 60.84
CA LYS A 191 -32.40 11.63 60.98
C LYS A 191 -33.91 11.73 61.26
N ALA A 192 -34.72 10.95 60.53
CA ALA A 192 -36.16 10.88 60.74
C ALA A 192 -36.51 10.30 62.13
N ILE A 193 -35.81 9.25 62.56
CA ILE A 193 -35.96 8.66 63.91
C ILE A 193 -35.60 9.69 64.99
N SER A 194 -34.49 10.41 64.82
CA SER A 194 -34.05 11.47 65.74
C SER A 194 -35.09 12.58 65.83
N LYS A 195 -35.68 12.98 64.69
CA LYS A 195 -36.76 13.97 64.65
C LYS A 195 -38.03 13.47 65.34
N ALA A 196 -38.42 12.21 65.14
CA ALA A 196 -39.56 11.61 65.81
C ALA A 196 -39.41 11.52 67.34
N LEU A 197 -38.18 11.31 67.84
CA LEU A 197 -37.84 11.37 69.27
C LEU A 197 -37.96 12.80 69.84
N VAL A 198 -37.51 13.82 69.09
CA VAL A 198 -37.59 15.23 69.51
C VAL A 198 -39.03 15.74 69.48
N ASP A 199 -39.79 15.40 68.43
CA ASP A 199 -41.19 15.81 68.25
C ASP A 199 -42.16 15.04 69.18
N GLY A 200 -41.65 14.06 69.95
CA GLY A 200 -42.42 13.29 70.93
C GLY A 200 -43.28 12.17 70.35
N ASN A 201 -43.11 11.83 69.07
CA ASN A 201 -43.86 10.78 68.37
C ASN A 201 -43.29 9.37 68.60
N LEU A 202 -42.09 9.25 69.17
CA LEU A 202 -41.43 7.98 69.51
C LEU A 202 -40.90 8.03 70.95
N GLY A 203 -41.25 7.05 71.79
CA GLY A 203 -40.79 6.97 73.17
C GLY A 203 -39.38 6.37 73.31
N VAL A 204 -38.70 6.69 74.41
CA VAL A 204 -37.38 6.12 74.75
C VAL A 204 -37.45 4.59 74.90
N LEU A 205 -38.53 4.07 75.50
CA LEU A 205 -38.77 2.63 75.63
C LEU A 205 -38.96 1.95 74.26
N ASP A 206 -39.61 2.63 73.29
CA ASP A 206 -39.81 2.11 71.94
C ASP A 206 -38.49 2.02 71.16
N TYR A 207 -37.59 2.99 71.35
CA TYR A 207 -36.25 2.97 70.76
C TYR A 207 -35.41 1.79 71.28
N TYR A 208 -35.41 1.55 72.60
CA TYR A 208 -34.71 0.39 73.17
C TYR A 208 -35.31 -0.95 72.72
N ASN A 209 -36.64 -1.03 72.59
CA ASN A 209 -37.29 -2.21 72.04
C ASN A 209 -36.90 -2.45 70.57
N MET A 210 -36.86 -1.40 69.75
CA MET A 210 -36.38 -1.48 68.36
C MET A 210 -34.93 -1.99 68.30
N GLN A 211 -34.05 -1.45 69.16
CA GLN A 211 -32.64 -1.85 69.22
C GLN A 211 -32.47 -3.32 69.64
N ASN A 212 -33.30 -3.80 70.57
CA ASN A 212 -33.33 -5.21 70.97
C ASN A 212 -33.76 -6.14 69.82
N ILE A 213 -34.81 -5.75 69.06
CA ILE A 213 -35.29 -6.53 67.91
C ILE A 213 -34.23 -6.55 66.79
N MET A 214 -33.55 -5.43 66.54
CA MET A 214 -32.45 -5.37 65.57
C MET A 214 -31.30 -6.30 65.99
N SER A 215 -30.92 -6.28 67.27
CA SER A 215 -29.86 -7.14 67.81
C SER A 215 -30.21 -8.63 67.71
N ASP A 216 -31.47 -9.01 67.98
CA ASP A 216 -31.93 -10.40 67.80
C ASP A 216 -31.94 -10.80 66.32
N THR A 217 -32.30 -9.87 65.42
CA THR A 217 -32.28 -10.10 63.97
C THR A 217 -30.85 -10.28 63.45
N GLU A 218 -29.90 -9.48 63.92
CA GLU A 218 -28.47 -9.61 63.58
C GLU A 218 -27.89 -10.93 64.09
N MET A 219 -28.19 -11.32 65.34
CA MET A 219 -27.81 -12.64 65.86
C MET A 219 -28.39 -13.77 64.99
N ARG A 220 -29.67 -13.70 64.61
CA ARG A 220 -30.29 -14.71 63.74
C ARG A 220 -29.66 -14.76 62.35
N LYS A 221 -29.34 -13.61 61.75
CA LYS A 221 -28.62 -13.55 60.45
C LYS A 221 -27.23 -14.18 60.55
N ALA A 222 -26.46 -13.81 61.58
CA ALA A 222 -25.13 -14.37 61.81
C ALA A 222 -25.18 -15.89 62.02
N ILE A 223 -26.15 -16.41 62.79
CA ILE A 223 -26.36 -17.85 62.97
C ILE A 223 -26.74 -18.53 61.63
N SER A 224 -27.59 -17.90 60.82
CA SER A 224 -27.98 -18.41 59.50
C SER A 224 -26.79 -18.47 58.52
N GLU A 225 -25.97 -17.42 58.46
CA GLU A 225 -24.74 -17.39 57.63
C GLU A 225 -23.69 -18.40 58.10
N SER A 226 -23.58 -18.62 59.42
CA SER A 226 -22.71 -19.64 60.01
C SER A 226 -23.16 -21.05 59.64
N SER A 227 -24.47 -21.30 59.66
CA SER A 227 -25.09 -22.57 59.30
C SER A 227 -24.95 -22.85 57.79
N ALA A 228 -25.16 -21.83 56.94
CA ALA A 228 -24.98 -21.93 55.50
C ALA A 228 -23.51 -22.18 55.08
N LYS A 229 -22.53 -21.68 55.85
CA LYS A 229 -21.12 -22.02 55.68
C LYS A 229 -20.78 -23.45 56.12
N GLN A 230 -21.49 -23.99 57.12
CA GLN A 230 -21.30 -25.39 57.57
C GLN A 230 -21.82 -26.43 56.56
N ASP A 231 -22.83 -26.10 55.77
CA ASP A 231 -23.39 -27.00 54.74
C ASP A 231 -22.65 -27.00 53.39
N ASN A 232 -21.77 -26.03 53.14
CA ASN A 232 -20.93 -25.96 51.93
C ASN A 232 -19.47 -26.40 52.13
N LEU A 233 -19.16 -27.08 53.25
CA LEU A 233 -17.85 -27.73 53.45
C LEU A 233 -17.86 -29.14 52.82
N PRO A 234 -16.87 -29.49 51.97
CA PRO A 234 -16.76 -30.84 51.43
C PRO A 234 -16.63 -31.86 52.57
N ALA A 235 -17.19 -33.06 52.37
CA ALA A 235 -17.46 -34.08 53.38
C ALA A 235 -16.25 -34.60 54.21
N ASP A 236 -15.03 -34.13 53.93
CA ASP A 236 -13.77 -34.65 54.48
C ASP A 236 -13.29 -33.92 55.76
N GLN A 237 -14.08 -32.99 56.31
CA GLN A 237 -13.75 -32.27 57.55
C GLN A 237 -14.81 -32.38 58.66
N ARG A 238 -15.79 -33.28 58.52
CA ARG A 238 -16.91 -33.41 59.49
C ARG A 238 -16.65 -34.34 60.68
N LEU A 239 -15.43 -34.85 60.88
CA LEU A 239 -15.07 -35.66 62.06
C LEU A 239 -13.64 -35.38 62.53
N LYS A 240 -13.54 -34.55 63.57
CA LYS A 240 -12.61 -34.70 64.70
C LYS A 240 -13.27 -34.14 65.95
#